data_AF-A0A7K3QRD2-F1
#
_entry.id   AF-A0A7K3QRD2-F1
#
_cell.length_a   1.000
_cell.length_b   1.000
_cell.length_c   1.000
_cell.angle_alpha   90.00
_cell.angle_beta   90.00
_cell.angle_gamma   90.00
#
_symmetry.space_group_name_H-M   'P 1'
#
loop_
_entity.id
_entity.type
_entity.pdbx_description
1 polymer ?
#
loop_
_entity_poly.entity_id
_entity_poly.type
_entity_poly.pdbx_seq_one_letter_code
_entity_poly.pdbx_strand_id
1 'polypeptide(L)' 'MSPVSVNVGLTVPIIFLPALWYSVTARDETPDCSNSGQEFTADCYSNAGTPYIECGLCGQPMTIISATLYNPQPTMS' A
#
# COMPACT_ATOMS: atom_id res chain seq x y z
N MET A 1 -29.19 18.38 -23.15
CA MET A 1 -28.13 17.35 -23.12
C MET A 1 -27.38 17.54 -21.81
N SER A 2 -27.55 16.62 -20.85
CA SER A 2 -26.87 16.69 -19.56
C SER A 2 -25.43 16.19 -19.69
N PRO A 3 -24.43 16.83 -19.05
CA PRO A 3 -23.06 16.35 -19.10
C PRO A 3 -22.94 15.04 -18.31
N VAL A 4 -22.35 14.02 -18.95
CA VAL A 4 -21.95 12.77 -18.31
C VAL A 4 -20.66 13.05 -17.54
N SER A 5 -20.74 13.02 -16.21
CA SER A 5 -19.55 13.07 -15.35
C SER A 5 -18.82 11.73 -15.45
N VAL A 6 -17.73 11.68 -16.22
CA VAL A 6 -16.79 10.57 -16.21
C VAL A 6 -15.98 10.69 -14.93
N ASN A 7 -16.26 9.84 -13.93
CA ASN A 7 -15.38 9.64 -12.79
C ASN A 7 -14.12 8.93 -13.29
N VAL A 8 -13.14 9.72 -13.75
CA VAL A 8 -11.78 9.25 -13.95
C VAL A 8 -11.23 9.04 -12.55
N GLY A 9 -11.15 7.78 -12.11
CA GLY A 9 -10.51 7.41 -10.85
C GLY A 9 -9.05 7.87 -10.88
N LEU A 10 -8.78 9.03 -10.32
CA LEU A 10 -7.43 9.57 -10.17
C LEU A 10 -6.68 8.70 -9.17
N THR A 11 -5.88 7.76 -9.66
CA THR A 11 -4.85 7.11 -8.85
C THR A 11 -3.74 8.12 -8.61
N VAL A 12 -3.89 8.93 -7.56
CA VAL A 12 -2.80 9.79 -7.09
C VAL A 12 -1.65 8.86 -6.68
N PRO A 13 -0.44 9.01 -7.26
CA PRO A 13 0.68 8.18 -6.88
C PRO A 13 0.99 8.40 -5.39
N ILE A 14 1.08 7.31 -4.63
CA ILE A 14 1.46 7.36 -3.23
C ILE A 14 2.97 7.66 -3.18
N ILE A 15 3.34 8.82 -2.62
CA ILE A 15 4.74 9.21 -2.45
C ILE A 15 5.17 8.85 -1.03
N PHE A 16 6.17 7.99 -0.94
CA PHE A 16 6.78 7.61 0.33
C PHE A 16 8.03 8.43 0.59
N LEU A 17 8.10 9.05 1.76
CA LEU A 17 9.29 9.76 2.21
C LEU A 17 10.30 8.74 2.77
N PRO A 18 11.61 8.99 2.62
CA PRO A 18 12.63 8.09 3.14
C PRO A 18 12.64 8.08 4.66
N ALA A 19 12.95 6.90 5.21
CA ALA A 19 13.15 6.65 6.64
C ALA A 19 11.94 6.93 7.55
N LEU A 20 10.73 6.80 7.02
CA LEU A 20 9.48 6.94 7.79
C LEU A 20 8.65 5.65 7.76
N TRP A 21 7.86 5.46 8.80
CA TRP A 21 6.88 4.39 8.95
C TRP A 21 5.47 4.85 8.55
N TYR A 22 4.75 3.93 7.93
CA TYR A 22 3.39 4.11 7.43
C TYR A 22 2.51 2.92 7.84
N SER A 23 1.23 3.16 8.06
CA SER A 23 0.19 2.12 7.99
C SER A 23 -0.28 2.01 6.54
N VAL A 24 -0.12 0.85 5.91
CA VAL A 24 -0.48 0.63 4.50
C VAL A 24 -1.59 -0.40 4.37
N THR A 25 -2.50 -0.18 3.43
CA THR A 25 -3.37 -1.24 2.91
C THR A 25 -2.76 -1.75 1.62
N ALA A 26 -2.46 -3.05 1.57
CA ALA A 26 -1.90 -3.70 0.39
C ALA A 26 -2.75 -4.90 -0.02
N ARG A 27 -2.70 -5.25 -1.31
CA ARG A 27 -3.43 -6.37 -1.88
C ARG A 27 -2.48 -7.34 -2.56
N ASP A 28 -2.69 -8.62 -2.30
CA ASP A 28 -2.00 -9.68 -3.05
C ASP A 28 -2.69 -9.83 -4.41
N GLU A 29 -1.92 -9.78 -5.49
CA GLU A 29 -2.41 -9.92 -6.86
C GLU A 29 -1.89 -11.20 -7.53
N THR A 30 -1.25 -12.08 -6.76
CA THR A 30 -0.71 -13.37 -7.22
C THR A 30 -1.86 -14.33 -7.52
N PRO A 31 -2.11 -14.75 -8.77
CA PRO A 31 -3.30 -15.52 -9.13
C PRO A 31 -3.45 -16.86 -8.41
N ASP A 32 -2.33 -17.52 -8.11
CA ASP A 32 -2.29 -18.85 -7.48
C ASP A 32 -2.23 -18.80 -5.95
N CYS A 33 -2.26 -17.60 -5.35
CA CYS A 33 -2.30 -17.45 -3.89
C CYS A 33 -3.74 -17.49 -3.38
N SER A 34 -3.99 -18.18 -2.26
CA SER A 34 -5.31 -18.13 -1.61
C SER A 34 -5.70 -16.72 -1.11
N ASN A 35 -4.72 -15.84 -0.93
CA ASN A 35 -4.93 -14.44 -0.57
C ASN A 35 -5.12 -13.51 -1.77
N SER A 36 -5.11 -14.03 -3.01
CA SER A 36 -5.27 -13.22 -4.21
C SER A 36 -6.55 -12.39 -4.16
N GLY A 37 -6.42 -11.09 -4.47
CA GLY A 37 -7.50 -10.11 -4.44
C GLY A 37 -7.88 -9.62 -3.04
N GLN A 38 -7.31 -10.17 -1.96
CA GLN A 38 -7.61 -9.75 -0.59
C GLN A 38 -6.71 -8.60 -0.15
N GLU A 39 -7.30 -7.67 0.60
CA GLU A 39 -6.63 -6.50 1.16
C GLU A 39 -6.23 -6.74 2.62
N PHE A 40 -5.03 -6.31 2.98
CA PHE A 40 -4.46 -6.45 4.31
C PHE A 40 -3.85 -5.13 4.75
N THR A 41 -4.03 -4.80 6.03
CA THR A 41 -3.36 -3.65 6.66
C THR A 41 -2.08 -4.12 7.34
N ALA A 42 -0.98 -3.41 7.13
CA ALA A 42 0.29 -3.69 7.77
C ALA A 42 1.12 -2.43 7.98
N ASP A 43 2.12 -2.54 8.84
CA ASP A 43 3.12 -1.50 9.04
C ASP A 43 4.23 -1.66 8.00
N CYS A 44 4.60 -0.55 7.35
CA CYS A 44 5.63 -0.54 6.34
C CYS A 44 6.64 0.57 6.59
N TYR A 45 7.91 0.20 6.63
CA TYR A 45 9.02 1.14 6.66
C TYR A 45 9.45 1.48 5.24
N SER A 46 9.49 2.78 4.94
CA SER A 46 9.98 3.28 3.67
C SER A 46 11.50 3.47 3.72
N ASN A 47 12.25 2.47 3.26
CA ASN A 47 13.70 2.59 3.14
C ASN A 47 14.04 3.36 1.85
N ALA A 48 14.71 4.51 1.96
CA ALA A 48 15.05 5.37 0.82
C ALA A 48 13.86 5.74 -0.09
N GLY A 49 12.64 5.85 0.47
CA GLY A 49 11.43 6.14 -0.31
C GLY A 49 10.80 4.91 -0.97
N THR A 50 11.32 3.72 -0.68
CA THR A 50 10.87 2.45 -1.27
C THR A 50 10.25 1.59 -0.18
N PRO A 51 8.92 1.63 0.02
CA PRO A 51 8.23 0.70 0.90
C PRO A 51 8.24 -0.70 0.28
N TYR A 52 8.27 -1.73 1.13
CA TYR A 52 8.14 -3.12 0.71
C TYR A 52 7.18 -3.85 1.65
N ILE A 53 6.27 -4.61 1.06
CA ILE A 53 5.33 -5.48 1.76
C ILE A 53 5.12 -6.73 0.93
N GLU A 54 5.08 -7.86 1.62
CA GLU A 54 4.90 -9.17 1.01
C GLU A 54 3.74 -9.91 1.66
N CYS A 55 3.13 -10.79 0.88
CA CYS A 55 2.08 -11.66 1.38
C CYS A 55 2.70 -12.74 2.26
N GLY A 56 2.28 -12.83 3.52
CA GLY A 56 2.78 -13.84 4.46
C GLY A 56 2.47 -15.29 4.08
N LEU A 57 1.64 -15.54 3.05
CA LEU A 57 1.32 -16.88 2.56
C LEU A 57 2.19 -17.30 1.37
N CYS A 58 2.23 -16.51 0.31
CA CYS A 58 2.96 -16.85 -0.93
C CYS A 58 4.35 -16.20 -1.02
N GLY A 59 4.68 -15.28 -0.12
CA GLY A 59 5.94 -14.51 -0.12
C GLY A 59 6.10 -13.55 -1.29
N GLN A 60 5.07 -13.36 -2.12
CA GLN A 60 5.14 -12.42 -3.25
C GLN A 60 4.89 -10.98 -2.79
N PRO A 61 5.48 -9.98 -3.47
CA PRO A 61 5.21 -8.58 -3.20
C PRO A 61 3.72 -8.25 -3.39
N MET A 62 3.18 -7.44 -2.49
CA MET A 62 1.80 -6.97 -2.58
C MET A 62 1.75 -5.54 -3.14
N THR A 63 0.66 -5.22 -3.82
CA THR A 63 0.40 -3.87 -4.34
C THR A 63 -0.14 -2.98 -3.23
N ILE A 64 0.55 -1.89 -2.90
CA ILE A 64 0.07 -0.92 -1.91
C ILE A 64 -1.03 -0.04 -2.54
N ILE A 65 -2.22 -0.04 -1.94
CA ILE A 65 -3.40 0.68 -2.41
C ILE A 65 -3.57 2.01 -1.67
N SER A 66 -3.24 2.04 -0.37
CA SER A 66 -3.28 3.26 0.43
C SER A 66 -2.19 3.26 1.49
N ALA A 67 -1.79 4.45 1.94
CA ALA A 67 -0.79 4.62 2.99
C ALA A 67 -1.13 5.84 3.86
N THR A 68 -0.97 5.69 5.17
CA THR A 68 -1.09 6.76 6.16
C THR A 68 0.24 6.90 6.89
N LEU A 69 0.86 8.09 6.83
CA LEU A 69 2.09 8.38 7.55
C LEU A 69 1.84 8.34 9.06
N TYR A 70 2.68 7.62 9.80
CA TYR A 70 2.60 7.66 11.25
C TYR A 70 3.02 9.02 11.82
N ASN A 71 2.21 9.55 12.72
CA ASN A 71 2.52 10.77 13.46
C ASN A 71 1.94 10.65 14.88
N PRO A 72 2.78 10.41 15.92
CA PRO A 72 4.24 10.35 15.88
C PRO A 72 4.79 9.10 15.18
N GLN A 73 6.05 9.15 14.77
CA GLN A 73 6.79 7.98 14.30
C GLN A 73 7.05 7.01 15.47
N PRO A 74 6.98 5.68 15.26
CA PRO A 74 7.28 4.71 16.30
C PRO A 74 8.74 4.82 16.75
N THR A 75 8.98 4.68 18.05
CA THR A 75 10.33 4.60 18.60
C THR A 75 10.91 3.22 18.31
N MET A 76 11.92 3.15 17.44
CA MET A 76 12.72 1.95 17.24
C MET A 76 13.65 1.79 18.45
N SER A 77 13.47 0.71 19.22
CA SER A 77 14.32 0.34 20.37
C SER A 77 15.32 -0.75 19.99
#